data_AF-A0A4Q3FI80-F1
#
_entry.id   AF-A0A4Q3FI80-F1
#
_cell.length_a   1.000
_cell.length_b   1.000
_cell.length_c   1.000
_cell.angle_alpha   90.00
_cell.angle_beta   90.00
_cell.angle_gamma   90.00
#
_symmetry.space_group_name_H-M   'P 1'
#
loop_
_entity.id
_entity.type
_entity.pdbx_description
1 polymer ?
#
loop_
_entity_poly.entity_id
_entity_poly.type
_entity_poly.pdbx_seq_one_letter_code
_entity_poly.pdbx_strand_id
1 'polypeptide(L)'
;MTDTPRLSLPLLAAGQAQKHVTHNDALMRLDGLIHLTVDSRTETAPPASPTVLSAYIVPAGGSGAFAGRTDQVALFEDGGWTFLVPRAGWQAWVIDEAEHNLWTGTEWRRDSPLSSLGAEVWGVNATADTTNRLAVSSEASLFNHAGSDHRLKINKNAAGDTASLLFQSNWSGRAEFGLAGDDDFRVKVSADGSAWHEALAIDQASGGVALPGSLWAAGASLLVNGDMAINQRGFAGGALAPGIYGFDRWKAAAGGADLSLGGFVITLTSGAIMQPVEPALWGLAAFAGLPLTLSIEDLSGGSLAVAIGSQSGTITAGTGRRSLTLTPAVGDTGVLQVQLAPSAGAVSFARIKLERGPLATGWAARPLTIEQMLCRRYFQKQDGQVLIDAYQAAAAASGQSLTLPVPMRATPSVSASVSLEINVQGTDRGVVAQSSERAYAYVTALGLGRVRAAFDAIAFDAEL
;
A
#
# COMPACT_ATOMS: atom_id res chain seq x y z
N MET A 1 -17.59 66.96 -40.74
CA MET A 1 -17.58 65.49 -40.58
C MET A 1 -18.94 64.96 -41.02
N THR A 2 -18.99 64.00 -41.94
CA THR A 2 -20.24 63.38 -42.44
C THR A 2 -20.49 62.01 -41.85
N ASP A 3 -19.45 61.35 -41.34
CA ASP A 3 -19.47 59.99 -40.81
C ASP A 3 -18.57 59.91 -39.56
N THR A 4 -18.82 58.96 -38.67
CA THR A 4 -18.01 58.72 -37.47
C THR A 4 -16.60 58.19 -37.82
N PRO A 5 -15.56 58.43 -36.99
CA PRO A 5 -14.18 58.20 -37.39
C PRO A 5 -13.75 56.71 -37.37
N ARG A 6 -14.28 55.87 -36.48
CA ARG A 6 -13.85 54.46 -36.35
C ARG A 6 -14.69 53.51 -37.20
N LEU A 7 -16.00 53.67 -37.18
CA LEU A 7 -16.97 52.76 -37.79
C LEU A 7 -17.61 53.32 -39.08
N SER A 8 -17.28 54.55 -39.49
CA SER A 8 -17.85 55.20 -40.69
C SER A 8 -19.39 55.23 -40.68
N LEU A 9 -19.99 55.51 -39.51
CA LEU A 9 -21.45 55.60 -39.37
C LEU A 9 -21.94 56.98 -39.85
N PRO A 10 -22.97 57.06 -40.70
CA PRO A 10 -23.45 58.35 -41.21
C PRO A 10 -24.00 59.26 -40.11
N LEU A 11 -23.60 60.52 -40.12
CA LEU A 11 -24.09 61.57 -39.23
C LEU A 11 -25.29 62.31 -39.84
N LEU A 12 -26.22 62.77 -39.00
CA LEU A 12 -27.34 63.58 -39.45
C LEU A 12 -26.89 64.98 -39.87
N ALA A 13 -27.35 65.44 -41.03
CA ALA A 13 -27.09 66.79 -41.53
C ALA A 13 -27.72 67.88 -40.64
N ALA A 14 -27.06 69.03 -40.57
CA ALA A 14 -27.54 70.19 -39.81
C ALA A 14 -28.88 70.74 -40.34
N GLY A 15 -29.62 71.46 -39.49
CA GLY A 15 -30.88 72.14 -39.86
C GLY A 15 -32.18 71.35 -39.65
N GLN A 16 -32.12 70.10 -39.19
CA GLN A 16 -33.28 69.26 -38.87
C GLN A 16 -33.78 69.47 -37.42
N ALA A 17 -34.26 70.68 -37.09
CA ALA A 17 -34.80 71.03 -35.76
C ALA A 17 -33.86 70.67 -34.58
N GLN A 18 -32.55 70.85 -34.75
CA GLN A 18 -31.50 70.57 -33.76
C GLN A 18 -31.36 69.11 -33.28
N LYS A 19 -32.09 68.15 -33.87
CA LYS A 19 -31.97 66.71 -33.51
C LYS A 19 -30.60 66.11 -33.84
N HIS A 20 -29.94 66.65 -34.87
CA HIS A 20 -28.59 66.24 -35.28
C HIS A 20 -27.55 66.42 -34.16
N VAL A 21 -27.73 67.40 -33.27
CA VAL A 21 -26.78 67.65 -32.18
C VAL A 21 -26.73 66.48 -31.20
N THR A 22 -27.88 66.07 -30.65
CA THR A 22 -27.93 65.00 -29.64
C THR A 22 -27.72 63.62 -30.23
N HIS A 23 -28.19 63.38 -31.46
CA HIS A 23 -28.01 62.09 -32.12
C HIS A 23 -26.58 61.86 -32.58
N ASN A 24 -25.92 62.86 -33.18
CA ASN A 24 -24.53 62.72 -33.62
C ASN A 24 -23.59 62.58 -32.42
N ASP A 25 -23.82 63.28 -31.30
CA ASP A 25 -23.06 63.07 -30.05
C ASP A 25 -23.20 61.62 -29.54
N ALA A 26 -24.41 61.06 -29.60
CA ALA A 26 -24.63 59.66 -29.23
C ALA A 26 -23.90 58.67 -30.16
N LEU A 27 -23.89 58.94 -31.48
CA LEU A 27 -23.17 58.12 -32.45
C LEU A 27 -21.65 58.20 -32.27
N MET A 28 -21.09 59.38 -31.99
CA MET A 28 -19.66 59.56 -31.72
C MET A 28 -19.23 58.79 -30.46
N ARG A 29 -20.00 58.86 -29.38
CA ARG A 29 -19.74 58.08 -28.17
C ARG A 29 -19.84 56.58 -28.41
N LEU A 30 -20.80 56.14 -29.22
CA LEU A 30 -20.97 54.74 -29.57
C LEU A 30 -19.80 54.23 -30.42
N ASP A 31 -19.36 55.03 -31.38
CA ASP A 31 -18.21 54.76 -32.26
C ASP A 31 -16.91 54.53 -31.47
N GLY A 32 -16.68 55.33 -30.42
CA GLY A 32 -15.52 55.17 -29.53
C GLY A 32 -15.60 53.98 -28.56
N LEU A 33 -16.79 53.50 -28.22
CA LEU A 33 -16.98 52.43 -27.22
C LEU A 33 -17.18 51.04 -27.83
N ILE A 34 -17.78 50.95 -29.02
CA ILE A 34 -17.91 49.68 -29.72
C ILE A 34 -16.51 49.24 -30.19
N HIS A 35 -16.10 48.04 -29.79
CA HIS A 35 -14.74 47.52 -30.02
C HIS A 35 -13.66 48.48 -29.49
N LEU A 36 -13.91 49.06 -28.31
CA LEU A 36 -12.99 50.01 -27.66
C LEU A 36 -11.55 49.49 -27.71
N THR A 37 -10.72 50.24 -28.41
CA THR A 37 -9.29 50.01 -28.56
C THR A 37 -8.57 51.25 -28.08
N VAL A 38 -7.60 51.07 -27.19
CA VAL A 38 -6.81 52.16 -26.62
C VAL A 38 -5.33 51.92 -26.90
N ASP A 39 -4.62 53.01 -27.16
CA ASP A 39 -3.19 53.03 -27.46
C ASP A 39 -2.37 52.57 -26.25
N SER A 40 -2.70 53.09 -25.07
CA SER A 40 -2.08 52.71 -23.80
C SER A 40 -2.99 52.95 -22.61
N ARG A 41 -2.68 52.29 -21.49
CA ARG A 41 -3.24 52.58 -20.16
C ARG A 41 -2.21 53.05 -19.14
N THR A 42 -0.96 53.25 -19.55
CA THR A 42 0.16 53.62 -18.65
C THR A 42 0.75 54.99 -18.92
N GLU A 43 0.40 55.63 -20.05
CA GLU A 43 0.83 57.00 -20.37
C GLU A 43 0.12 58.04 -19.48
N THR A 44 0.89 58.73 -18.65
CA THR A 44 0.39 59.73 -17.70
C THR A 44 0.19 61.12 -18.30
N ALA A 45 0.62 61.36 -19.54
CA ALA A 45 0.42 62.62 -20.25
C ALA A 45 -0.22 62.35 -21.62
N PRO A 46 -1.12 63.21 -22.10
CA PRO A 46 -1.62 63.08 -23.47
C PRO A 46 -0.46 63.23 -24.47
N PRO A 47 -0.47 62.49 -25.60
CA PRO A 47 0.55 62.64 -26.63
C PRO A 47 0.59 64.08 -27.17
N ALA A 48 1.76 64.53 -27.59
CA ALA A 48 1.95 65.88 -28.14
C ALA A 48 1.23 66.12 -29.47
N SER A 49 0.86 65.05 -30.18
CA SER A 49 0.16 65.09 -31.47
C SER A 49 -0.84 63.93 -31.57
N PRO A 50 -1.97 64.01 -30.84
CA PRO A 50 -3.01 62.98 -30.90
C PRO A 50 -3.67 62.97 -32.28
N THR A 51 -4.10 61.78 -32.71
CA THR A 51 -4.89 61.60 -33.93
C THR A 51 -6.36 61.43 -33.58
N VAL A 52 -7.26 61.58 -34.55
CA VAL A 52 -8.72 61.44 -34.36
C VAL A 52 -9.17 60.05 -33.86
N LEU A 53 -8.26 59.07 -33.83
CA LEU A 53 -8.51 57.72 -33.30
C LEU A 53 -7.84 57.46 -31.96
N SER A 54 -6.98 58.39 -31.51
CA SER A 54 -6.20 58.22 -30.29
C SER A 54 -7.11 58.05 -29.09
N ALA A 55 -6.84 57.01 -28.31
CA ALA A 55 -7.66 56.62 -27.18
C ALA A 55 -6.78 56.05 -26.08
N TYR A 56 -7.07 56.40 -24.83
CA TYR A 56 -6.25 56.01 -23.69
C TYR A 56 -7.13 55.67 -22.50
N ILE A 57 -6.64 54.79 -21.63
CA ILE A 57 -7.13 54.71 -20.26
C ILE A 57 -6.20 55.57 -19.42
N VAL A 58 -6.74 56.56 -18.72
CA VAL A 58 -5.91 57.49 -17.95
C VAL A 58 -5.38 56.78 -16.70
N PRO A 59 -4.05 56.60 -16.54
CA PRO A 59 -3.49 56.00 -15.33
C PRO A 59 -3.61 56.95 -14.12
N ALA A 60 -3.37 56.42 -12.93
CA ALA A 60 -3.19 57.24 -11.74
C ALA A 60 -2.05 58.25 -11.95
N GLY A 61 -2.25 59.50 -11.51
CA GLY A 61 -1.25 60.56 -11.67
C GLY A 61 -1.21 61.20 -13.07
N GLY A 62 -2.30 61.12 -13.84
CA GLY A 62 -2.44 61.84 -15.11
C GLY A 62 -2.11 63.33 -15.00
N SER A 63 -1.54 63.89 -16.06
CA SER A 63 -1.04 65.26 -16.19
C SER A 63 -1.60 65.94 -17.44
N GLY A 64 -1.47 67.27 -17.52
CA GLY A 64 -2.04 68.03 -18.65
C GLY A 64 -3.56 67.80 -18.76
N ALA A 65 -4.05 67.44 -19.95
CA ALA A 65 -5.46 67.15 -20.16
C ALA A 65 -5.95 65.92 -19.37
N PHE A 66 -5.05 65.00 -18.98
CA PHE A 66 -5.38 63.79 -18.22
C PHE A 66 -5.47 64.05 -16.70
N ALA A 67 -5.15 65.26 -16.23
CA ALA A 67 -5.15 65.59 -14.80
C ALA A 67 -6.54 65.41 -14.16
N GLY A 68 -6.59 64.62 -13.07
CA GLY A 68 -7.83 64.34 -12.32
C GLY A 68 -8.80 63.38 -13.02
N ARG A 69 -8.37 62.69 -14.09
CA ARG A 69 -9.20 61.80 -14.92
C ARG A 69 -8.86 60.32 -14.78
N THR A 70 -8.21 59.92 -13.70
CA THR A 70 -7.82 58.52 -13.41
C THR A 70 -8.95 57.54 -13.74
N ASP A 71 -8.57 56.43 -14.38
CA ASP A 71 -9.41 55.32 -14.84
C ASP A 71 -10.42 55.64 -15.96
N GLN A 72 -10.59 56.91 -16.33
CA GLN A 72 -11.49 57.29 -17.43
C GLN A 72 -10.88 56.92 -18.78
N VAL A 73 -11.75 56.57 -19.72
CA VAL A 73 -11.38 56.39 -21.13
C VAL A 73 -11.33 57.78 -21.76
N ALA A 74 -10.14 58.20 -22.19
CA ALA A 74 -9.90 59.42 -22.93
C ALA A 74 -9.94 59.13 -24.44
N LEU A 75 -10.80 59.82 -25.19
CA LEU A 75 -10.93 59.72 -26.64
C LEU A 75 -10.59 61.09 -27.25
N PHE A 76 -9.72 61.13 -28.26
CA PHE A 76 -9.41 62.39 -28.96
C PHE A 76 -10.33 62.61 -30.16
N GLU A 77 -11.26 63.55 -30.04
CA GLU A 77 -12.33 63.80 -31.01
C GLU A 77 -12.55 65.31 -31.18
N ASP A 78 -12.90 65.76 -32.39
CA ASP A 78 -13.14 67.18 -32.72
C ASP A 78 -12.04 68.16 -32.25
N GLY A 79 -10.79 67.69 -32.18
CA GLY A 79 -9.63 68.48 -31.76
C GLY A 79 -9.46 68.60 -30.24
N GLY A 80 -10.23 67.86 -29.44
CA GLY A 80 -10.14 67.85 -27.97
C GLY A 80 -10.26 66.45 -27.36
N TRP A 81 -10.07 66.37 -26.04
CA TRP A 81 -10.21 65.12 -25.30
C TRP A 81 -11.60 65.00 -24.67
N THR A 82 -12.32 63.94 -25.02
CA THR A 82 -13.56 63.52 -24.37
C THR A 82 -13.24 62.43 -23.37
N PHE A 83 -13.79 62.53 -22.15
CA PHE A 83 -13.56 61.54 -21.10
C PHE A 83 -14.84 60.80 -20.75
N LEU A 84 -14.77 59.47 -20.76
CA LEU A 84 -15.87 58.58 -20.42
C LEU A 84 -15.54 57.83 -19.12
N VAL A 85 -16.44 57.91 -18.15
CA VAL A 85 -16.35 57.15 -16.91
C VAL A 85 -16.79 55.71 -17.20
N PRO A 86 -15.91 54.71 -17.03
CA PRO A 86 -16.26 53.34 -17.34
C PRO A 86 -17.28 52.77 -16.36
N ARG A 87 -18.14 51.87 -16.84
CA ARG A 87 -19.06 51.07 -16.01
C ARG A 87 -18.54 49.65 -15.89
N ALA A 88 -18.78 49.02 -14.74
CA ALA A 88 -18.33 47.65 -14.49
C ALA A 88 -18.74 46.74 -15.66
N GLY A 89 -17.80 45.98 -16.19
CA GLY A 89 -17.98 45.14 -17.37
C GLY A 89 -17.54 45.74 -18.70
N TRP A 90 -17.13 47.01 -18.75
CA TRP A 90 -16.53 47.58 -19.96
C TRP A 90 -15.22 46.86 -20.32
N GLN A 91 -15.04 46.60 -21.62
CA GLN A 91 -13.85 45.94 -22.17
C GLN A 91 -13.11 46.89 -23.11
N ALA A 92 -11.78 46.83 -23.09
CA ALA A 92 -10.90 47.57 -23.98
C ALA A 92 -9.76 46.67 -24.46
N TRP A 93 -9.41 46.70 -25.74
CA TRP A 93 -8.14 46.16 -26.23
C TRP A 93 -7.05 47.21 -26.04
N VAL A 94 -5.98 46.87 -25.32
CA VAL A 94 -4.85 47.76 -25.06
C VAL A 94 -3.72 47.38 -26.03
N ILE A 95 -3.41 48.26 -26.97
CA ILE A 95 -2.54 47.94 -28.12
C ILE A 95 -1.10 47.63 -27.67
N ASP A 96 -0.51 48.45 -26.81
CA ASP A 96 0.88 48.30 -26.37
C ASP A 96 1.11 47.06 -25.47
N GLU A 97 0.07 46.59 -24.78
CA GLU A 97 0.08 45.35 -23.99
C GLU A 97 -0.32 44.10 -24.82
N ALA A 98 -0.97 44.28 -25.98
CA ALA A 98 -1.58 43.22 -26.79
C ALA A 98 -2.58 42.34 -25.99
N GLU A 99 -3.40 42.98 -25.15
CA GLU A 99 -4.28 42.30 -24.20
C GLU A 99 -5.66 42.96 -24.08
N HIS A 100 -6.69 42.14 -23.84
CA HIS A 100 -8.00 42.63 -23.41
C HIS A 100 -7.95 43.00 -21.93
N ASN A 101 -8.48 44.17 -21.60
CA ASN A 101 -8.67 44.65 -20.25
C ASN A 101 -10.16 44.88 -19.97
N LEU A 102 -10.57 44.64 -18.73
CA LEU A 102 -11.93 44.77 -18.22
C LEU A 102 -11.94 45.74 -17.02
N TRP A 103 -12.90 46.66 -17.01
CA TRP A 103 -13.18 47.49 -15.84
C TRP A 103 -14.01 46.74 -14.80
N THR A 104 -13.47 46.55 -13.59
CA THR A 104 -14.12 45.83 -12.48
C THR A 104 -15.16 46.67 -11.73
N GLY A 105 -15.17 47.98 -11.95
CA GLY A 105 -15.85 48.95 -11.08
C GLY A 105 -14.88 49.77 -10.24
N THR A 106 -13.65 49.28 -10.03
CA THR A 106 -12.61 49.96 -9.25
C THR A 106 -11.25 50.04 -9.95
N GLU A 107 -10.96 49.16 -10.91
CA GLU A 107 -9.71 49.15 -11.67
C GLU A 107 -9.88 48.52 -13.07
N TRP A 108 -8.97 48.85 -14.00
CA TRP A 108 -8.80 48.15 -15.27
C TRP A 108 -7.80 47.00 -15.08
N ARG A 109 -8.24 45.77 -15.35
CA ARG A 109 -7.42 44.56 -15.23
C ARG A 109 -7.44 43.73 -16.51
N ARG A 110 -6.40 42.92 -16.74
CA ARG A 110 -6.39 41.91 -17.82
C ARG A 110 -7.64 41.02 -17.73
N ASP A 111 -8.25 40.75 -18.88
CA ASP A 111 -9.37 39.84 -19.01
C ASP A 111 -8.90 38.41 -18.73
N SER A 112 -9.13 38.01 -17.49
CA SER A 112 -8.91 36.68 -16.94
C SER A 112 -10.24 36.26 -16.33
N PRO A 113 -10.62 34.97 -16.37
CA PRO A 113 -11.90 34.52 -15.85
C PRO A 113 -12.23 35.15 -14.49
N LEU A 114 -13.33 35.91 -14.46
CA LEU A 114 -13.84 36.64 -13.29
C LEU A 114 -14.40 35.74 -12.19
N SER A 115 -14.36 34.43 -12.34
CA SER A 115 -14.90 33.53 -11.33
C SER A 115 -13.92 33.46 -10.14
N SER A 116 -14.48 33.39 -8.93
CA SER A 116 -13.77 33.04 -7.70
C SER A 116 -13.18 31.61 -7.69
N LEU A 117 -13.19 30.93 -8.85
CA LEU A 117 -12.82 29.53 -9.03
C LEU A 117 -11.54 29.34 -9.88
N GLY A 118 -10.93 30.43 -10.37
CA GLY A 118 -9.70 30.35 -11.18
C GLY A 118 -9.92 29.77 -12.58
N ALA A 119 -8.83 29.58 -13.32
CA ALA A 119 -8.86 28.90 -14.62
C ALA A 119 -9.22 27.42 -14.41
N GLU A 120 -10.27 26.93 -15.08
CA GLU A 120 -10.75 25.55 -14.95
C GLU A 120 -9.70 24.52 -15.42
N VAL A 121 -8.93 24.89 -16.44
CA VAL A 121 -7.80 24.18 -17.02
C VAL A 121 -6.68 25.19 -17.34
N TRP A 122 -5.42 24.81 -17.13
CA TRP A 122 -4.25 25.65 -17.41
C TRP A 122 -3.09 24.82 -17.97
N GLY A 123 -2.67 25.16 -19.18
CA GLY A 123 -1.56 24.52 -19.89
C GLY A 123 -0.38 25.48 -20.09
N VAL A 124 0.83 25.04 -19.74
CA VAL A 124 2.08 25.74 -20.08
C VAL A 124 2.83 24.90 -21.11
N ASN A 125 2.83 25.35 -22.37
CA ASN A 125 3.36 24.61 -23.54
C ASN A 125 2.76 23.19 -23.71
N ALA A 126 1.61 22.92 -23.09
CA ALA A 126 0.92 21.63 -23.11
C ALA A 126 -0.60 21.87 -23.18
N THR A 127 -1.33 20.88 -23.69
CA THR A 127 -2.80 20.88 -23.63
C THR A 127 -3.23 20.30 -22.28
N ALA A 128 -3.87 21.13 -21.44
CA ALA A 128 -4.54 20.68 -20.22
C ALA A 128 -5.93 20.12 -20.56
N ASP A 129 -6.43 19.21 -19.72
CA ASP A 129 -7.72 18.55 -19.90
C ASP A 129 -8.46 18.40 -18.55
N THR A 130 -9.62 17.73 -18.54
CA THR A 130 -10.45 17.58 -17.33
C THR A 130 -9.86 16.63 -16.28
N THR A 131 -8.86 15.83 -16.66
CA THR A 131 -8.07 14.97 -15.76
C THR A 131 -6.80 15.70 -15.31
N ASN A 132 -6.00 16.22 -16.25
CA ASN A 132 -4.78 16.98 -16.02
C ASN A 132 -5.08 18.48 -16.13
N ARG A 133 -5.80 19.03 -15.14
CA ARG A 133 -6.21 20.44 -15.13
C ARG A 133 -5.05 21.43 -15.09
N LEU A 134 -3.89 21.01 -14.58
CA LEU A 134 -2.62 21.71 -14.74
C LEU A 134 -1.68 20.81 -15.54
N ALA A 135 -1.32 21.24 -16.75
CA ALA A 135 -0.37 20.53 -17.61
C ALA A 135 0.83 21.43 -17.92
N VAL A 136 2.05 20.92 -17.74
CA VAL A 136 3.28 21.66 -17.97
C VAL A 136 4.23 20.82 -18.82
N SER A 137 4.62 21.33 -19.99
CA SER A 137 5.65 20.76 -20.86
C SER A 137 6.82 21.74 -20.97
N SER A 138 7.71 21.70 -19.98
CA SER A 138 8.89 22.56 -19.86
C SER A 138 10.09 21.75 -19.34
N GLU A 139 11.29 22.33 -19.41
CA GLU A 139 12.49 21.71 -18.83
C GLU A 139 12.42 21.60 -17.30
N ALA A 140 11.68 22.50 -16.63
CA ALA A 140 11.51 22.49 -15.17
C ALA A 140 10.20 23.19 -14.74
N SER A 141 9.74 22.82 -13.53
CA SER A 141 8.65 23.47 -12.80
C SER A 141 9.16 23.88 -11.41
N LEU A 142 9.21 25.19 -11.12
CA LEU A 142 9.62 25.70 -9.82
C LEU A 142 8.41 26.12 -9.00
N PHE A 143 8.25 25.49 -7.82
CA PHE A 143 7.30 25.93 -6.79
C PHE A 143 8.09 26.56 -5.65
N ASN A 144 7.96 27.88 -5.47
CA ASN A 144 8.78 28.64 -4.53
C ASN A 144 8.00 29.08 -3.29
N HIS A 145 8.71 29.33 -2.19
CA HIS A 145 8.13 29.89 -0.99
C HIS A 145 7.79 31.38 -1.13
N ALA A 146 6.85 31.86 -0.32
CA ALA A 146 6.53 33.28 -0.19
C ALA A 146 7.31 33.98 0.95
N GLY A 147 8.50 33.45 1.31
CA GLY A 147 9.35 33.96 2.39
C GLY A 147 9.32 33.11 3.69
N SER A 148 8.68 31.95 3.67
CA SER A 148 8.59 30.99 4.78
C SER A 148 8.39 29.57 4.23
N ASP A 149 7.50 28.76 4.81
CA ASP A 149 7.20 27.39 4.37
C ASP A 149 6.53 27.34 2.97
N HIS A 150 6.82 26.28 2.22
CA HIS A 150 6.07 25.85 1.04
C HIS A 150 5.61 24.40 1.23
N ARG A 151 4.36 24.06 0.86
CA ARG A 151 3.81 22.70 1.02
C ARG A 151 2.99 22.31 -0.21
N LEU A 152 3.31 21.15 -0.77
CA LEU A 152 2.43 20.47 -1.72
C LEU A 152 1.51 19.52 -0.95
N LYS A 153 0.19 19.72 -1.06
CA LYS A 153 -0.82 18.87 -0.42
C LYS A 153 -1.49 18.00 -1.47
N ILE A 154 -1.36 16.68 -1.34
CA ILE A 154 -1.99 15.69 -2.22
C ILE A 154 -2.96 14.90 -1.34
N ASN A 155 -4.25 14.98 -1.65
CA ASN A 155 -5.30 14.36 -0.84
C ASN A 155 -6.04 13.31 -1.65
N LYS A 156 -6.27 12.14 -1.04
CA LYS A 156 -7.12 11.08 -1.59
C LYS A 156 -8.48 11.08 -0.89
N ASN A 157 -9.49 10.50 -1.53
CA ASN A 157 -10.87 10.52 -1.04
C ASN A 157 -11.13 9.46 0.04
N ALA A 158 -10.58 8.26 -0.12
CA ALA A 158 -10.70 7.15 0.83
C ALA A 158 -9.37 6.42 1.07
N ALA A 159 -9.34 5.56 2.09
CA ALA A 159 -8.13 4.80 2.46
C ALA A 159 -7.60 3.94 1.30
N GLY A 160 -8.47 3.29 0.51
CA GLY A 160 -8.07 2.46 -0.63
C GLY A 160 -7.64 3.23 -1.89
N ASP A 161 -7.80 4.56 -1.92
CA ASP A 161 -7.44 5.38 -3.07
C ASP A 161 -5.94 5.68 -3.10
N THR A 162 -5.47 6.31 -4.18
CA THR A 162 -4.06 6.68 -4.35
C THR A 162 -3.85 8.21 -4.36
N ALA A 163 -2.89 8.67 -3.56
CA ALA A 163 -2.34 10.01 -3.57
C ALA A 163 -0.81 9.90 -3.61
N SER A 164 -0.22 10.01 -4.82
CA SER A 164 1.20 9.76 -5.05
C SER A 164 1.82 10.74 -6.05
N LEU A 165 3.15 10.75 -6.07
CA LEU A 165 3.94 11.31 -7.18
C LEU A 165 4.39 10.15 -8.08
N LEU A 166 3.93 10.15 -9.33
CA LEU A 166 4.21 9.13 -10.34
C LEU A 166 5.27 9.63 -11.33
N PHE A 167 6.34 8.86 -11.49
CA PHE A 167 7.39 9.09 -12.46
C PHE A 167 7.16 8.20 -13.69
N GLN A 168 7.19 8.79 -14.88
CA GLN A 168 6.87 8.10 -16.13
C GLN A 168 7.97 8.26 -17.19
N SER A 169 8.03 7.30 -18.11
CA SER A 169 8.78 7.40 -19.36
C SER A 169 7.89 6.93 -20.51
N ASN A 170 7.76 7.75 -21.56
CA ASN A 170 6.88 7.47 -22.70
C ASN A 170 5.46 7.04 -22.27
N TRP A 171 4.83 7.84 -21.40
CA TRP A 171 3.48 7.59 -20.87
C TRP A 171 3.30 6.29 -20.06
N SER A 172 4.40 5.64 -19.67
CA SER A 172 4.38 4.42 -18.87
C SER A 172 4.99 4.65 -17.49
N GLY A 173 4.29 4.24 -16.43
CA GLY A 173 4.74 4.38 -15.04
C GLY A 173 6.03 3.59 -14.76
N ARG A 174 6.95 4.19 -14.00
CA ARG A 174 8.26 3.59 -13.68
C ARG A 174 8.55 3.57 -12.18
N ALA A 175 8.19 4.63 -11.48
CA ALA A 175 8.32 4.70 -10.04
C ALA A 175 7.18 5.55 -9.46
N GLU A 176 6.75 5.24 -8.25
CA GLU A 176 5.80 6.07 -7.51
C GLU A 176 6.11 6.08 -6.03
N PHE A 177 5.80 7.19 -5.35
CA PHE A 177 5.77 7.23 -3.90
C PHE A 177 4.61 8.07 -3.37
N GLY A 178 4.07 7.67 -2.21
CA GLY A 178 2.93 8.32 -1.58
C GLY A 178 2.01 7.32 -0.87
N LEU A 179 0.75 7.69 -0.70
CA LEU A 179 -0.30 6.82 -0.15
C LEU A 179 -0.91 6.03 -1.31
N ALA A 180 -0.44 4.81 -1.54
CA ALA A 180 -0.69 4.08 -2.79
C ALA A 180 -1.51 2.80 -2.56
N GLY A 181 -2.84 2.95 -2.48
CA GLY A 181 -3.79 1.85 -2.29
C GLY A 181 -4.15 1.55 -0.83
N ASP A 182 -3.55 2.28 0.10
CA ASP A 182 -3.80 2.28 1.54
C ASP A 182 -3.22 3.57 2.16
N ASP A 183 -3.34 3.70 3.48
CA ASP A 183 -2.84 4.87 4.25
C ASP A 183 -1.38 4.76 4.68
N ASP A 184 -0.67 3.68 4.31
CA ASP A 184 0.77 3.57 4.57
C ASP A 184 1.56 4.37 3.52
N PHE A 185 2.76 4.83 3.89
CA PHE A 185 3.65 5.46 2.92
C PHE A 185 4.40 4.40 2.14
N ARG A 186 4.24 4.42 0.82
CA ARG A 186 4.75 3.39 -0.10
C ARG A 186 5.76 3.97 -1.07
N VAL A 187 6.75 3.17 -1.45
CA VAL A 187 7.62 3.41 -2.61
C VAL A 187 7.60 2.18 -3.49
N LYS A 188 7.17 2.35 -4.74
CA LYS A 188 7.01 1.26 -5.70
C LYS A 188 7.71 1.57 -7.02
N VAL A 189 8.16 0.53 -7.72
CA VAL A 189 8.79 0.61 -9.04
C VAL A 189 8.17 -0.39 -10.01
N SER A 190 8.18 -0.07 -11.29
CA SER A 190 7.62 -0.91 -12.35
C SER A 190 8.50 -0.85 -13.60
N ALA A 191 8.75 -2.01 -14.21
CA ALA A 191 9.49 -2.09 -15.47
C ALA A 191 8.59 -1.83 -16.69
N ASP A 192 7.30 -2.17 -16.59
CA ASP A 192 6.33 -2.18 -17.70
C ASP A 192 5.19 -1.16 -17.54
N GLY A 193 5.03 -0.57 -16.35
CA GLY A 193 3.95 0.35 -16.00
C GLY A 193 2.65 -0.33 -15.55
N SER A 194 2.65 -1.67 -15.44
CA SER A 194 1.51 -2.48 -15.01
C SER A 194 1.81 -3.36 -13.79
N ALA A 195 2.96 -4.02 -13.77
CA ALA A 195 3.42 -4.82 -12.65
C ALA A 195 4.24 -3.93 -11.70
N TRP A 196 3.71 -3.71 -10.50
CA TRP A 196 4.34 -2.87 -9.49
C TRP A 196 5.02 -3.71 -8.41
N HIS A 197 6.27 -3.38 -8.13
CA HIS A 197 7.07 -3.97 -7.07
C HIS A 197 7.22 -2.98 -5.93
N GLU A 198 6.91 -3.42 -4.73
CA GLU A 198 7.02 -2.59 -3.53
C GLU A 198 8.44 -2.66 -2.94
N ALA A 199 9.12 -1.52 -2.95
CA ALA A 199 10.47 -1.39 -2.44
C ALA A 199 10.50 -1.04 -0.94
N LEU A 200 9.60 -0.16 -0.52
CA LEU A 200 9.53 0.35 0.85
C LEU A 200 8.08 0.60 1.27
N ALA A 201 7.78 0.25 2.51
CA ALA A 201 6.53 0.50 3.18
C ALA A 201 6.78 1.08 4.56
N ILE A 202 6.08 2.15 4.93
CA ILE A 202 6.09 2.72 6.28
C ILE A 202 4.68 2.69 6.82
N ASP A 203 4.50 1.96 7.92
CA ASP A 203 3.22 1.83 8.58
C ASP A 203 2.80 3.16 9.20
N GLN A 204 1.57 3.59 8.91
CA GLN A 204 1.05 4.88 9.36
C GLN A 204 0.96 5.01 10.89
N ALA A 205 0.74 3.91 11.62
CA ALA A 205 0.45 3.95 13.05
C ALA A 205 1.72 3.91 13.92
N SER A 206 2.71 3.15 13.50
CA SER A 206 3.93 2.86 14.25
C SER A 206 5.19 3.51 13.67
N GLY A 207 5.16 3.94 12.40
CA GLY A 207 6.36 4.35 11.67
C GLY A 207 7.31 3.19 11.34
N GLY A 208 6.88 1.94 11.53
CA GLY A 208 7.65 0.75 11.23
C GLY A 208 7.93 0.65 9.72
N VAL A 209 9.19 0.36 9.37
CA VAL A 209 9.63 0.27 7.98
C VAL A 209 9.79 -1.18 7.57
N ALA A 210 9.15 -1.57 6.47
CA ALA A 210 9.38 -2.82 5.78
C ALA A 210 10.03 -2.56 4.41
N LEU A 211 10.85 -3.52 3.96
CA LEU A 211 11.46 -3.53 2.62
C LEU A 211 10.99 -4.79 1.88
N PRO A 212 9.75 -4.83 1.37
CA PRO A 212 9.13 -6.07 0.87
C PRO A 212 9.91 -6.73 -0.28
N GLY A 213 10.52 -5.93 -1.16
CA GLY A 213 11.38 -6.39 -2.24
C GLY A 213 12.80 -6.80 -1.84
N SER A 214 13.19 -6.68 -0.56
CA SER A 214 14.56 -6.95 -0.09
C SER A 214 14.63 -8.20 0.80
N LEU A 215 15.11 -9.32 0.24
CA LEU A 215 15.21 -10.60 0.94
C LEU A 215 16.06 -10.55 2.23
N TRP A 216 17.10 -9.73 2.26
CA TRP A 216 17.97 -9.56 3.44
C TRP A 216 17.27 -8.85 4.61
N ALA A 217 16.18 -8.13 4.33
CA ALA A 217 15.35 -7.41 5.30
C ALA A 217 14.07 -8.19 5.66
N ALA A 218 13.95 -9.43 5.20
CA ALA A 218 12.82 -10.28 5.53
C ALA A 218 12.81 -10.65 7.02
N GLY A 219 11.72 -10.31 7.71
CA GLY A 219 11.49 -10.68 9.10
C GLY A 219 11.45 -12.19 9.30
N ALA A 220 11.86 -12.66 10.48
CA ALA A 220 11.80 -14.08 10.82
C ALA A 220 10.35 -14.53 10.97
N SER A 221 10.02 -15.73 10.45
CA SER A 221 8.70 -16.30 10.70
C SER A 221 8.56 -16.75 12.15
N LEU A 222 7.38 -16.58 12.74
CA LEU A 222 6.96 -17.15 14.01
C LEU A 222 6.45 -18.60 13.87
N LEU A 223 6.10 -19.00 12.65
CA LEU A 223 5.68 -20.36 12.33
C LEU A 223 6.90 -21.25 12.08
N VAL A 224 6.75 -22.52 12.38
CA VAL A 224 7.70 -23.57 12.06
C VAL A 224 7.15 -24.38 10.89
N ASN A 225 8.03 -24.76 9.97
CA ASN A 225 7.76 -25.56 8.79
C ASN A 225 6.69 -24.94 7.88
N GLY A 226 6.75 -23.62 7.66
CA GLY A 226 5.70 -22.87 6.92
C GLY A 226 5.58 -23.23 5.43
N ASP A 227 6.57 -23.92 4.88
CA ASP A 227 6.57 -24.52 3.53
C ASP A 227 6.30 -26.02 3.55
N MET A 228 6.04 -26.61 4.73
CA MET A 228 5.78 -28.03 4.97
C MET A 228 6.87 -28.99 4.46
N ALA A 229 8.11 -28.51 4.33
CA ALA A 229 9.23 -29.31 3.81
C ALA A 229 9.64 -30.47 4.74
N ILE A 230 9.46 -30.33 6.06
CA ILE A 230 9.75 -31.38 7.03
C ILE A 230 8.52 -32.27 7.23
N ASN A 231 8.71 -33.58 7.04
CA ASN A 231 7.66 -34.60 7.16
C ASN A 231 8.19 -35.90 7.78
N GLN A 232 8.52 -35.87 9.07
CA GLN A 232 8.99 -37.03 9.83
C GLN A 232 7.92 -38.14 9.92
N ARG A 233 6.63 -37.75 9.88
CA ARG A 233 5.49 -38.67 9.96
C ARG A 233 5.25 -39.43 8.64
N GLY A 234 5.81 -38.95 7.52
CA GLY A 234 5.57 -39.53 6.21
C GLY A 234 4.14 -39.36 5.72
N PHE A 235 3.47 -38.26 6.09
CA PHE A 235 2.12 -37.96 5.64
C PHE A 235 2.11 -37.74 4.12
N ALA A 236 1.38 -38.56 3.38
CA ALA A 236 1.34 -38.53 1.92
C ALA A 236 0.43 -37.44 1.33
N GLY A 237 -0.33 -36.74 2.18
CA GLY A 237 -1.46 -35.90 1.77
C GLY A 237 -2.80 -36.65 1.81
N GLY A 238 -3.89 -35.90 1.68
CA GLY A 238 -5.27 -36.35 1.78
C GLY A 238 -5.94 -35.93 3.09
N ALA A 239 -6.94 -36.70 3.51
CA ALA A 239 -7.72 -36.42 4.70
C ALA A 239 -6.90 -36.58 5.99
N LEU A 240 -6.99 -35.58 6.86
CA LEU A 240 -6.36 -35.48 8.16
C LEU A 240 -7.44 -35.28 9.22
N ALA A 241 -7.54 -36.21 10.17
CA ALA A 241 -8.56 -36.19 11.20
C ALA A 241 -8.38 -35.00 12.18
N PRO A 242 -9.46 -34.52 12.82
CA PRO A 242 -9.39 -33.37 13.73
C PRO A 242 -8.28 -33.49 14.79
N GLY A 243 -7.46 -32.45 14.91
CA GLY A 243 -6.38 -32.38 15.89
C GLY A 243 -5.13 -33.21 15.56
N ILE A 244 -5.14 -34.02 14.50
CA ILE A 244 -4.01 -34.85 14.11
C ILE A 244 -2.98 -34.01 13.33
N TYR A 245 -1.71 -34.20 13.67
CA TYR A 245 -0.57 -33.62 12.98
C TYR A 245 -0.21 -34.41 11.71
N GLY A 246 -0.11 -33.71 10.58
CA GLY A 246 0.31 -34.26 9.29
C GLY A 246 1.78 -33.96 9.03
N PHE A 247 2.04 -32.98 8.15
CA PHE A 247 3.36 -32.35 8.05
C PHE A 247 3.77 -31.76 9.41
N ASP A 248 5.06 -31.81 9.74
CA ASP A 248 5.53 -31.42 11.08
C ASP A 248 5.02 -30.03 11.48
N ARG A 249 4.53 -29.91 12.73
CA ARG A 249 3.92 -28.71 13.33
C ARG A 249 2.56 -28.28 12.81
N TRP A 250 2.08 -28.86 11.71
CA TRP A 250 0.77 -28.55 11.15
C TRP A 250 -0.23 -29.66 11.47
N LYS A 251 -1.33 -29.28 12.13
CA LYS A 251 -2.45 -30.18 12.42
C LYS A 251 -3.72 -29.73 11.72
N ALA A 252 -4.66 -30.65 11.55
CA ALA A 252 -6.02 -30.29 11.21
C ALA A 252 -6.72 -29.62 12.40
N ALA A 253 -7.53 -28.60 12.14
CA ALA A 253 -8.40 -27.98 13.12
C ALA A 253 -9.58 -28.91 13.50
N ALA A 254 -10.52 -28.41 14.33
CA ALA A 254 -11.62 -29.21 14.89
C ALA A 254 -12.52 -29.92 13.84
N GLY A 255 -12.57 -29.42 12.59
CA GLY A 255 -13.35 -30.02 11.50
C GLY A 255 -12.59 -31.02 10.64
N GLY A 256 -11.30 -31.30 10.93
CA GLY A 256 -10.43 -32.01 10.00
C GLY A 256 -9.91 -31.11 8.88
N ALA A 257 -9.06 -31.68 8.03
CA ALA A 257 -8.54 -31.02 6.84
C ALA A 257 -8.30 -32.05 5.73
N ASP A 258 -8.34 -31.61 4.47
CA ASP A 258 -7.83 -32.39 3.35
C ASP A 258 -6.80 -31.53 2.61
N LEU A 259 -5.55 -31.97 2.59
CA LEU A 259 -4.46 -31.21 2.01
C LEU A 259 -3.43 -32.09 1.30
N SER A 260 -2.75 -31.53 0.31
CA SER A 260 -1.59 -32.15 -0.34
C SER A 260 -0.46 -31.14 -0.53
N LEU A 261 0.74 -31.65 -0.77
CA LEU A 261 1.93 -30.86 -1.01
C LEU A 261 2.57 -31.29 -2.34
N GLY A 262 2.66 -30.36 -3.29
CA GLY A 262 3.36 -30.53 -4.56
C GLY A 262 4.57 -29.58 -4.62
N GLY A 263 5.77 -30.10 -4.41
CA GLY A 263 6.95 -29.24 -4.22
C GLY A 263 6.79 -28.40 -2.95
N PHE A 264 6.67 -27.08 -3.08
CA PHE A 264 6.39 -26.15 -1.97
C PHE A 264 4.97 -25.56 -2.02
N VAL A 265 4.13 -26.05 -2.95
CA VAL A 265 2.75 -25.59 -3.11
C VAL A 265 1.84 -26.49 -2.28
N ILE A 266 1.15 -25.87 -1.34
CA ILE A 266 0.17 -26.49 -0.48
C ILE A 266 -1.18 -26.33 -1.18
N THR A 267 -1.88 -27.44 -1.42
CA THR A 267 -3.27 -27.42 -1.87
C THR A 267 -4.14 -27.85 -0.70
N LEU A 268 -4.96 -26.93 -0.20
CA LEU A 268 -5.93 -27.18 0.86
C LEU A 268 -7.31 -27.36 0.22
N THR A 269 -7.73 -28.62 0.09
CA THR A 269 -8.95 -29.03 -0.59
C THR A 269 -10.19 -28.69 0.25
N SER A 270 -10.12 -28.92 1.56
CA SER A 270 -11.22 -28.65 2.50
C SER A 270 -10.73 -28.60 3.95
N GLY A 271 -11.60 -28.13 4.83
CA GLY A 271 -11.31 -28.02 6.26
C GLY A 271 -10.30 -26.92 6.57
N ALA A 272 -9.62 -27.04 7.71
CA ALA A 272 -8.67 -26.01 8.14
C ALA A 272 -7.41 -26.63 8.75
N ILE A 273 -6.27 -26.04 8.44
CA ILE A 273 -5.00 -26.35 9.07
C ILE A 273 -4.69 -25.33 10.16
N MET A 274 -3.96 -25.78 11.17
CA MET A 274 -3.65 -24.98 12.35
C MET A 274 -2.23 -25.24 12.81
N GLN A 275 -1.57 -24.18 13.25
CA GLN A 275 -0.32 -24.26 13.99
C GLN A 275 -0.41 -23.47 15.30
N PRO A 276 -0.23 -24.11 16.46
CA PRO A 276 -0.11 -23.44 17.74
C PRO A 276 1.24 -22.72 17.86
N VAL A 277 1.26 -21.45 18.27
CA VAL A 277 2.47 -20.64 18.43
C VAL A 277 2.64 -20.19 19.87
N GLU A 278 3.78 -20.53 20.47
CA GLU A 278 4.10 -20.17 21.86
C GLU A 278 4.83 -18.82 21.92
N PRO A 279 4.33 -17.81 22.67
CA PRO A 279 5.02 -16.52 22.79
C PRO A 279 6.39 -16.67 23.47
N ALA A 280 6.52 -17.56 24.45
CA ALA A 280 7.76 -17.80 25.17
C ALA A 280 8.90 -18.32 24.27
N LEU A 281 8.59 -19.05 23.19
CA LEU A 281 9.59 -19.48 22.20
C LEU A 281 10.27 -18.28 21.51
N TRP A 282 9.58 -17.15 21.48
CA TRP A 282 10.00 -15.93 20.79
C TRP A 282 10.43 -14.81 21.75
N GLY A 283 10.63 -15.13 23.03
CA GLY A 283 11.00 -14.18 24.08
C GLY A 283 9.88 -13.21 24.45
N LEU A 284 8.62 -13.59 24.22
CA LEU A 284 7.44 -12.78 24.51
C LEU A 284 6.64 -13.37 25.67
N ALA A 285 6.02 -12.50 26.46
CA ALA A 285 5.08 -12.93 27.50
C ALA A 285 3.70 -13.29 26.90
N ALA A 286 3.25 -12.52 25.90
CA ALA A 286 2.00 -12.73 25.17
C ALA A 286 2.07 -12.09 23.77
N PHE A 287 1.18 -12.51 22.87
CA PHE A 287 0.98 -11.86 21.56
C PHE A 287 -0.12 -10.79 21.57
N ALA A 288 -0.92 -10.72 22.63
CA ALA A 288 -1.98 -9.75 22.81
C ALA A 288 -1.52 -8.31 22.54
N GLY A 289 -2.25 -7.59 21.69
CA GLY A 289 -1.97 -6.20 21.33
C GLY A 289 -0.80 -6.00 20.36
N LEU A 290 -0.07 -7.05 19.97
CA LEU A 290 0.98 -6.96 18.96
C LEU A 290 0.39 -7.20 17.57
N PRO A 291 0.52 -6.26 16.61
CA PRO A 291 0.16 -6.54 15.23
C PRO A 291 0.98 -7.72 14.70
N LEU A 292 0.29 -8.71 14.14
CA LEU A 292 0.90 -9.87 13.49
C LEU A 292 0.44 -9.92 12.04
N THR A 293 1.40 -10.01 11.13
CA THR A 293 1.12 -10.12 9.71
C THR A 293 1.30 -11.57 9.26
N LEU A 294 0.24 -12.19 8.75
CA LEU A 294 0.32 -13.46 8.05
C LEU A 294 0.41 -13.21 6.55
N SER A 295 1.39 -13.83 5.90
CA SER A 295 1.57 -13.76 4.45
C SER A 295 1.75 -15.15 3.85
N ILE A 296 1.36 -15.26 2.58
CA ILE A 296 1.49 -16.42 1.70
C ILE A 296 1.85 -15.94 0.31
N GLU A 297 2.34 -16.84 -0.54
CA GLU A 297 2.64 -16.54 -1.94
C GLU A 297 1.71 -17.30 -2.88
N ASP A 298 1.36 -16.64 -3.99
CA ASP A 298 0.64 -17.18 -5.15
C ASP A 298 -0.69 -17.87 -4.79
N LEU A 299 -1.47 -17.22 -3.90
CA LEU A 299 -2.80 -17.71 -3.51
C LEU A 299 -3.74 -17.76 -4.73
N SER A 300 -4.21 -18.95 -5.06
CA SER A 300 -5.08 -19.24 -6.18
C SER A 300 -6.23 -20.18 -5.79
N GLY A 301 -7.25 -20.31 -6.66
CA GLY A 301 -8.47 -21.10 -6.43
C GLY A 301 -9.55 -20.36 -5.64
N GLY A 302 -9.18 -19.45 -4.74
CA GLY A 302 -10.10 -18.69 -3.92
C GLY A 302 -9.41 -17.95 -2.78
N SER A 303 -10.17 -17.18 -2.01
CA SER A 303 -9.67 -16.50 -0.82
C SER A 303 -9.42 -17.47 0.33
N LEU A 304 -8.55 -17.07 1.25
CA LEU A 304 -8.19 -17.83 2.43
C LEU A 304 -8.69 -17.12 3.68
N ALA A 305 -9.55 -17.79 4.45
CA ALA A 305 -9.94 -17.35 5.78
C ALA A 305 -8.79 -17.64 6.76
N VAL A 306 -8.40 -16.62 7.52
CA VAL A 306 -7.29 -16.68 8.47
C VAL A 306 -7.81 -16.30 9.84
N ALA A 307 -7.47 -17.10 10.86
CA ALA A 307 -7.71 -16.76 12.26
C ALA A 307 -6.40 -16.79 13.04
N ILE A 308 -6.18 -15.77 13.85
CA ILE A 308 -5.02 -15.60 14.72
C ILE A 308 -5.56 -15.32 16.13
N GLY A 309 -5.58 -16.37 16.97
CA GLY A 309 -6.29 -16.32 18.24
C GLY A 309 -7.79 -16.12 18.02
N SER A 310 -8.36 -15.14 18.72
CA SER A 310 -9.77 -14.74 18.58
C SER A 310 -10.07 -13.89 17.35
N GLN A 311 -9.05 -13.35 16.68
CA GLN A 311 -9.22 -12.46 15.53
C GLN A 311 -9.27 -13.23 14.23
N SER A 312 -10.02 -12.71 13.25
CA SER A 312 -10.10 -13.32 11.92
C SER A 312 -10.19 -12.29 10.81
N GLY A 313 -9.80 -12.70 9.61
CA GLY A 313 -9.95 -11.93 8.39
C GLY A 313 -9.72 -12.81 7.17
N THR A 314 -9.60 -12.20 6.00
CA THR A 314 -9.48 -12.94 4.73
C THR A 314 -8.32 -12.40 3.91
N ILE A 315 -7.47 -13.32 3.42
CA ILE A 315 -6.49 -13.01 2.38
C ILE A 315 -7.15 -13.29 1.03
N THR A 316 -7.26 -12.25 0.21
CA THR A 316 -7.82 -12.39 -1.15
C THR A 316 -6.78 -12.97 -2.09
N ALA A 317 -7.21 -13.89 -2.96
CA ALA A 317 -6.39 -14.51 -4.00
C ALA A 317 -5.67 -13.48 -4.89
N GLY A 318 -4.52 -13.85 -5.40
CA GLY A 318 -3.70 -13.00 -6.26
C GLY A 318 -2.29 -13.54 -6.44
N THR A 319 -1.62 -13.06 -7.49
CA THR A 319 -0.22 -13.40 -7.76
C THR A 319 0.72 -12.76 -6.75
N GLY A 320 1.85 -13.40 -6.50
CA GLY A 320 2.86 -12.92 -5.58
C GLY A 320 2.42 -12.98 -4.12
N ARG A 321 3.05 -12.17 -3.28
CA ARG A 321 2.78 -12.16 -1.84
C ARG A 321 1.43 -11.51 -1.56
N ARG A 322 0.61 -12.19 -0.77
CA ARG A 322 -0.65 -11.70 -0.22
C ARG A 322 -0.57 -11.79 1.30
N SER A 323 -1.15 -10.81 1.99
CA SER A 323 -1.06 -10.75 3.44
C SER A 323 -2.32 -10.20 4.10
N LEU A 324 -2.42 -10.48 5.39
CA LEU A 324 -3.41 -9.93 6.29
C LEU A 324 -2.73 -9.66 7.63
N THR A 325 -3.00 -8.48 8.18
CA THR A 325 -2.53 -8.09 9.51
C THR A 325 -3.69 -8.17 10.49
N LEU A 326 -3.50 -8.89 11.59
CA LEU A 326 -4.45 -8.98 12.70
C LEU A 326 -3.70 -8.71 14.02
N THR A 327 -4.39 -8.09 14.97
CA THR A 327 -3.84 -7.82 16.30
C THR A 327 -4.58 -8.69 17.32
N PRO A 328 -3.95 -9.75 17.86
CA PRO A 328 -4.59 -10.61 18.87
C PRO A 328 -5.16 -9.79 20.02
N ALA A 329 -6.34 -10.18 20.49
CA ALA A 329 -7.05 -9.44 21.54
C ALA A 329 -6.36 -9.61 22.90
N VAL A 330 -6.68 -8.73 23.86
CA VAL A 330 -6.15 -8.80 25.24
C VAL A 330 -6.45 -10.16 25.91
N GLY A 331 -7.54 -10.83 25.52
CA GLY A 331 -7.90 -12.16 26.00
C GLY A 331 -7.11 -13.32 25.38
N ASP A 332 -6.37 -13.09 24.29
CA ASP A 332 -5.57 -14.12 23.62
C ASP A 332 -4.24 -14.34 24.38
N THR A 333 -4.36 -15.03 25.52
CA THR A 333 -3.24 -15.35 26.42
C THR A 333 -2.70 -16.76 26.15
N GLY A 334 -1.38 -16.95 26.34
CA GLY A 334 -0.75 -18.26 26.16
C GLY A 334 -0.50 -18.64 24.70
N VAL A 335 -0.78 -19.90 24.36
CA VAL A 335 -0.53 -20.47 23.03
C VAL A 335 -1.52 -19.91 22.01
N LEU A 336 -1.01 -19.20 21.02
CA LEU A 336 -1.82 -18.58 19.98
C LEU A 336 -2.10 -19.58 18.86
N GLN A 337 -3.38 -19.86 18.59
CA GLN A 337 -3.75 -20.71 17.46
C GLN A 337 -3.77 -19.89 16.17
N VAL A 338 -3.01 -20.34 15.17
CA VAL A 338 -2.98 -19.74 13.83
C VAL A 338 -3.62 -20.72 12.88
N GLN A 339 -4.80 -20.38 12.36
CA GLN A 339 -5.62 -21.26 11.54
C GLN A 339 -5.82 -20.67 10.13
N LEU A 340 -5.71 -21.53 9.12
CA LEU A 340 -5.94 -21.21 7.72
C LEU A 340 -6.99 -22.16 7.16
N ALA A 341 -8.00 -21.62 6.48
CA ALA A 341 -9.07 -22.39 5.84
C ALA A 341 -9.42 -21.78 4.48
N PRO A 342 -9.78 -22.58 3.46
CA PRO A 342 -10.33 -22.03 2.23
C PRO A 342 -11.65 -21.31 2.54
N SER A 343 -11.86 -20.10 2.04
CA SER A 343 -13.14 -19.41 2.20
C SER A 343 -14.25 -20.08 1.39
N ALA A 344 -13.89 -20.65 0.24
CA ALA A 344 -14.74 -21.50 -0.60
C ALA A 344 -13.86 -22.28 -1.58
N GLY A 345 -14.25 -23.52 -1.88
CA GLY A 345 -13.51 -24.39 -2.82
C GLY A 345 -12.10 -24.75 -2.35
N ALA A 346 -11.36 -25.45 -3.20
CA ALA A 346 -9.96 -25.75 -2.95
C ALA A 346 -9.09 -24.51 -3.25
N VAL A 347 -8.06 -24.28 -2.43
CA VAL A 347 -7.10 -23.19 -2.63
C VAL A 347 -5.68 -23.73 -2.68
N SER A 348 -4.81 -23.08 -3.43
CA SER A 348 -3.38 -23.40 -3.49
C SER A 348 -2.54 -22.17 -3.19
N PHE A 349 -1.48 -22.34 -2.38
CA PHE A 349 -0.58 -21.27 -1.95
C PHE A 349 0.76 -21.86 -1.46
N ALA A 350 1.76 -21.01 -1.26
CA ALA A 350 3.07 -21.42 -0.74
C ALA A 350 3.55 -20.51 0.40
N ARG A 351 4.58 -20.97 1.13
CA ARG A 351 5.41 -20.16 2.05
C ARG A 351 4.60 -19.40 3.11
N ILE A 352 3.90 -20.15 3.97
CA ILE A 352 3.10 -19.58 5.05
C ILE A 352 4.03 -18.93 6.08
N LYS A 353 3.91 -17.62 6.24
CA LYS A 353 4.73 -16.84 7.14
C LYS A 353 3.87 -16.01 8.06
N LEU A 354 4.03 -16.20 9.37
CA LEU A 354 3.57 -15.22 10.36
C LEU A 354 4.77 -14.40 10.83
N GLU A 355 4.65 -13.08 10.90
CA GLU A 355 5.70 -12.21 11.42
C GLU A 355 5.13 -11.09 12.31
N ARG A 356 5.99 -10.51 13.14
CA ARG A 356 5.62 -9.37 13.99
C ARG A 356 5.60 -8.10 13.16
N GLY A 357 4.67 -7.22 13.49
CA GLY A 357 4.53 -5.92 12.87
C GLY A 357 3.38 -5.87 11.87
N PRO A 358 3.05 -4.67 11.39
CA PRO A 358 1.87 -4.40 10.59
C PRO A 358 2.06 -4.65 9.09
N LEU A 359 3.30 -4.87 8.64
CA LEU A 359 3.67 -4.97 7.23
C LEU A 359 4.30 -6.33 6.93
N ALA A 360 3.92 -6.91 5.79
CA ALA A 360 4.54 -8.14 5.31
C ALA A 360 5.91 -7.85 4.69
N THR A 361 6.91 -8.66 5.03
CA THR A 361 8.22 -8.66 4.37
C THR A 361 8.39 -9.93 3.53
N GLY A 362 9.48 -10.06 2.78
CA GLY A 362 9.76 -11.24 1.95
C GLY A 362 9.84 -12.57 2.72
N TRP A 363 9.86 -13.69 2.00
CA TRP A 363 10.04 -15.01 2.63
C TRP A 363 11.50 -15.17 3.09
N ALA A 364 11.69 -15.30 4.40
CA ALA A 364 12.98 -15.63 5.00
C ALA A 364 13.05 -17.15 5.25
N ALA A 365 13.54 -17.91 4.27
CA ALA A 365 13.77 -19.34 4.44
C ALA A 365 14.84 -19.56 5.53
N ARG A 366 14.55 -20.41 6.52
CA ARG A 366 15.58 -20.90 7.44
C ARG A 366 16.35 -22.05 6.77
N PRO A 367 17.66 -22.21 7.05
CA PRO A 367 18.37 -23.42 6.68
C PRO A 367 17.62 -24.66 7.17
N LEU A 368 17.55 -25.69 6.33
CA LEU A 368 16.78 -26.92 6.61
C LEU A 368 17.17 -27.57 7.95
N THR A 369 18.44 -27.48 8.34
CA THR A 369 18.94 -28.01 9.63
C THR A 369 18.33 -27.29 10.83
N ILE A 370 18.18 -25.96 10.76
CA ILE A 370 17.54 -25.17 11.81
C ILE A 370 16.03 -25.47 11.84
N GLU A 371 15.40 -25.55 10.67
CA GLU A 371 13.97 -25.87 10.57
C GLU A 371 13.66 -27.25 11.14
N GLN A 372 14.51 -28.23 10.83
CA GLN A 372 14.42 -29.58 11.36
C GLN A 372 14.63 -29.61 12.88
N MET A 373 15.58 -28.84 13.42
CA MET A 373 15.76 -28.73 14.88
C MET A 373 14.51 -28.17 15.57
N LEU A 374 13.86 -27.16 14.97
CA LEU A 374 12.62 -26.58 15.48
C LEU A 374 11.46 -27.58 15.44
N CYS A 375 11.35 -28.39 14.37
CA CYS A 375 10.35 -29.46 14.30
C CYS A 375 10.59 -30.55 15.36
N ARG A 376 11.84 -30.99 15.50
CA ARG A 376 12.27 -32.05 16.44
C ARG A 376 12.04 -31.71 17.90
N ARG A 377 11.96 -30.41 18.22
CA ARG A 377 11.54 -29.96 19.55
C ARG A 377 10.12 -30.41 19.91
N TYR A 378 9.23 -30.58 18.94
CA TYR A 378 7.83 -30.96 19.18
C TYR A 378 7.57 -32.42 18.83
N PHE A 379 8.14 -32.92 17.75
CA PHE A 379 8.02 -34.32 17.36
C PHE A 379 9.34 -34.86 16.82
N GLN A 380 9.83 -35.95 17.39
CA GLN A 380 11.03 -36.62 16.94
C GLN A 380 10.72 -38.08 16.63
N LYS A 381 10.83 -38.44 15.36
CA LYS A 381 10.91 -39.85 14.98
C LYS A 381 12.36 -40.30 15.07
N GLN A 382 12.61 -41.39 15.80
CA GLN A 382 13.94 -41.98 15.84
C GLN A 382 14.12 -42.92 14.65
N ASP A 383 15.20 -42.72 13.91
CA ASP A 383 15.55 -43.58 12.80
C ASP A 383 16.18 -44.88 13.31
N GLY A 384 15.80 -45.99 12.68
CA GLY A 384 16.33 -47.31 12.99
C GLY A 384 15.64 -48.01 14.16
N GLN A 385 16.27 -49.10 14.59
CA GLN A 385 15.80 -50.00 15.64
C GLN A 385 16.66 -49.82 16.90
N VAL A 386 16.04 -49.79 18.07
CA VAL A 386 16.74 -49.91 19.36
C VAL A 386 16.64 -51.36 19.82
N LEU A 387 17.76 -52.05 19.86
CA LEU A 387 17.83 -53.44 20.30
C LEU A 387 18.52 -53.53 21.66
N ILE A 388 17.81 -54.10 22.64
CA ILE A 388 18.40 -54.52 23.91
C ILE A 388 18.61 -56.02 23.86
N ASP A 389 19.84 -56.45 24.09
CA ASP A 389 20.24 -57.86 24.09
C ASP A 389 21.25 -58.08 25.22
N ALA A 390 20.83 -58.80 26.26
CA ALA A 390 21.61 -58.97 27.48
C ALA A 390 21.40 -60.35 28.09
N TYR A 391 22.35 -60.80 28.91
CA TYR A 391 22.16 -61.95 29.78
C TYR A 391 21.78 -61.45 31.18
N GLN A 392 20.66 -61.90 31.73
CA GLN A 392 20.10 -61.37 32.96
C GLN A 392 19.58 -62.47 33.88
N ALA A 393 19.60 -62.21 35.19
CA ALA A 393 18.90 -63.03 36.17
C ALA A 393 17.38 -62.87 36.02
N ALA A 394 16.61 -63.84 36.54
CA ALA A 394 15.15 -63.71 36.58
C ALA A 394 14.73 -62.43 37.31
N ALA A 395 13.78 -61.68 36.74
CA ALA A 395 13.29 -60.39 37.21
C ALA A 395 14.34 -59.24 37.23
N ALA A 396 15.52 -59.41 36.64
CA ALA A 396 16.48 -58.33 36.45
C ALA A 396 16.20 -57.55 35.14
N ALA A 397 16.31 -56.23 35.19
CA ALA A 397 16.13 -55.33 34.04
C ALA A 397 17.46 -54.95 33.39
N SER A 398 17.45 -54.84 32.07
CA SER A 398 18.52 -54.23 31.28
C SER A 398 17.96 -53.02 30.52
N GLY A 399 18.78 -52.00 30.32
CA GLY A 399 18.34 -50.78 29.64
C GLY A 399 19.46 -50.05 28.91
N GLN A 400 19.06 -49.22 27.96
CA GLN A 400 19.93 -48.36 27.17
C GLN A 400 19.38 -46.93 27.21
N SER A 401 20.24 -45.96 27.54
CA SER A 401 19.87 -44.55 27.43
C SER A 401 19.83 -44.09 25.98
N LEU A 402 18.83 -43.27 25.67
CA LEU A 402 18.63 -42.60 24.39
C LEU A 402 18.73 -41.09 24.65
N THR A 403 19.65 -40.41 23.97
CA THR A 403 19.77 -38.95 24.02
C THR A 403 19.05 -38.37 22.81
N LEU A 404 18.14 -37.43 23.06
CA LEU A 404 17.41 -36.76 22.01
C LEU A 404 18.31 -35.72 21.33
N PRO A 405 18.28 -35.59 19.99
CA PRO A 405 19.18 -34.70 19.26
C PRO A 405 18.91 -33.21 19.55
N VAL A 406 17.70 -32.89 20.01
CA VAL A 406 17.28 -31.54 20.42
C VAL A 406 16.45 -31.68 21.70
N PRO A 407 16.65 -30.81 22.71
CA PRO A 407 15.76 -30.72 23.85
C PRO A 407 14.32 -30.44 23.40
N MET A 408 13.41 -31.37 23.71
CA MET A 408 11.99 -31.25 23.37
C MET A 408 11.31 -30.14 24.19
N ARG A 409 10.13 -29.70 23.72
CA ARG A 409 9.32 -28.64 24.33
C ARG A 409 8.96 -28.98 25.78
N ALA A 410 8.58 -30.23 25.99
CA ALA A 410 8.23 -30.82 27.29
C ALA A 410 8.76 -32.27 27.32
N THR A 411 8.63 -32.95 28.46
CA THR A 411 8.87 -34.41 28.49
C THR A 411 7.89 -35.08 27.53
N PRO A 412 8.37 -35.74 26.47
CA PRO A 412 7.50 -36.27 25.43
C PRO A 412 6.75 -37.52 25.89
N SER A 413 5.57 -37.72 25.31
CA SER A 413 4.98 -39.05 25.23
C SER A 413 5.77 -39.92 24.25
N VAL A 414 5.88 -41.22 24.54
CA VAL A 414 6.66 -42.15 23.72
C VAL A 414 5.75 -43.20 23.13
N SER A 415 5.92 -43.45 21.84
CA SER A 415 5.33 -44.61 21.16
C SER A 415 6.44 -45.43 20.52
N ALA A 416 6.29 -46.75 20.55
CA ALA A 416 7.20 -47.68 19.90
C ALA A 416 6.44 -48.97 19.58
N SER A 417 6.83 -49.62 18.49
CA SER A 417 6.42 -50.99 18.17
C SER A 417 7.51 -51.97 18.61
N VAL A 418 7.13 -53.19 18.96
CA VAL A 418 8.08 -54.23 19.32
C VAL A 418 8.05 -55.32 18.26
N SER A 419 9.18 -55.55 17.58
CA SER A 419 9.27 -56.55 16.49
C SER A 419 9.88 -57.88 16.91
N LEU A 420 10.58 -57.91 18.05
CA LEU A 420 11.24 -59.10 18.57
C LEU A 420 11.22 -59.10 20.09
N GLU A 421 10.90 -60.26 20.66
CA GLU A 421 10.92 -60.50 22.11
C GLU A 421 11.44 -61.90 22.42
N ILE A 422 12.38 -61.99 23.37
CA ILE A 422 12.92 -63.24 23.90
C ILE A 422 13.06 -63.10 25.41
N ASN A 423 12.55 -64.09 26.16
CA ASN A 423 12.68 -64.19 27.61
C ASN A 423 12.22 -62.91 28.37
N VAL A 424 11.18 -62.23 27.88
CA VAL A 424 10.67 -60.99 28.49
C VAL A 424 9.62 -61.31 29.57
N GLN A 425 9.73 -60.67 30.73
CA GLN A 425 8.78 -60.82 31.83
C GLN A 425 7.44 -60.16 31.49
N GLY A 426 6.47 -60.95 31.03
CA GLY A 426 5.15 -60.44 30.65
C GLY A 426 5.25 -59.35 29.57
N THR A 427 4.75 -58.16 29.90
CA THR A 427 4.85 -56.96 29.07
C THR A 427 5.84 -55.92 29.61
N ASP A 428 6.71 -56.29 30.56
CA ASP A 428 7.63 -55.35 31.22
C ASP A 428 8.85 -55.03 30.35
N ARG A 429 8.61 -54.17 29.37
CA ARG A 429 9.56 -53.63 28.40
C ARG A 429 8.98 -52.32 27.89
N GLY A 430 9.84 -51.41 27.45
CA GLY A 430 9.34 -50.19 26.84
C GLY A 430 10.42 -49.17 26.56
N VAL A 431 9.99 -48.09 25.92
CA VAL A 431 10.78 -46.87 25.77
C VAL A 431 10.08 -45.79 26.58
N VAL A 432 10.81 -45.16 27.49
CA VAL A 432 10.26 -44.21 28.46
C VAL A 432 11.06 -42.91 28.41
N ALA A 433 10.37 -41.78 28.30
CA ALA A 433 10.98 -40.47 28.40
C ALA A 433 11.26 -40.13 29.88
N GLN A 434 12.51 -39.77 30.20
CA GLN A 434 12.90 -39.33 31.54
C GLN A 434 12.83 -37.81 31.67
N SER A 435 13.18 -37.09 30.60
CA SER A 435 13.15 -35.63 30.52
C SER A 435 12.90 -35.19 29.09
N SER A 436 12.91 -33.89 28.85
CA SER A 436 12.91 -33.31 27.50
C SER A 436 14.16 -33.64 26.67
N GLU A 437 15.22 -34.19 27.27
CA GLU A 437 16.50 -34.44 26.60
C GLU A 437 16.87 -35.91 26.55
N ARG A 438 16.27 -36.74 27.42
CA ARG A 438 16.69 -38.12 27.63
C ARG A 438 15.49 -39.04 27.73
N ALA A 439 15.64 -40.20 27.12
CA ALA A 439 14.77 -41.36 27.27
C ALA A 439 15.63 -42.59 27.57
N TYR A 440 15.00 -43.70 27.89
CA TYR A 440 15.66 -45.00 27.94
C TYR A 440 14.73 -46.08 27.41
N ALA A 441 15.32 -47.06 26.75
CA ALA A 441 14.65 -48.32 26.45
C ALA A 441 15.04 -49.33 27.53
N TYR A 442 14.12 -50.22 27.92
CA TYR A 442 14.40 -51.27 28.89
C TYR A 442 13.65 -52.57 28.59
N VAL A 443 14.15 -53.68 29.13
CA VAL A 443 13.52 -55.00 29.12
C VAL A 443 13.83 -55.75 30.40
N THR A 444 12.83 -56.41 30.99
CA THR A 444 12.99 -57.23 32.20
C THR A 444 12.94 -58.72 31.84
N ALA A 445 13.86 -59.53 32.38
CA ALA A 445 13.96 -60.95 32.06
C ALA A 445 12.95 -61.83 32.83
N LEU A 446 12.25 -62.71 32.13
CA LEU A 446 11.30 -63.68 32.74
C LEU A 446 12.03 -64.73 33.59
N GLY A 447 13.15 -65.26 33.07
CA GLY A 447 14.00 -66.23 33.74
C GLY A 447 15.48 -65.93 33.54
N LEU A 448 16.35 -66.67 34.25
CA LEU A 448 17.80 -66.59 34.04
C LEU A 448 18.14 -66.95 32.59
N GLY A 449 18.77 -66.03 31.86
CA GLY A 449 19.18 -66.29 30.49
C GLY A 449 19.32 -65.02 29.65
N ARG A 450 19.46 -65.21 28.34
CA ARG A 450 19.47 -64.13 27.37
C ARG A 450 18.06 -63.53 27.24
N VAL A 451 17.93 -62.23 27.50
CA VAL A 451 16.72 -61.42 27.29
C VAL A 451 16.95 -60.47 26.13
N ARG A 452 15.96 -60.36 25.24
CA ARG A 452 16.05 -59.53 24.04
C ARG A 452 14.74 -58.83 23.73
N ALA A 453 14.80 -57.54 23.40
CA ALA A 453 13.67 -56.78 22.87
C ALA A 453 14.16 -55.81 21.78
N ALA A 454 13.43 -55.76 20.66
CA ALA A 454 13.70 -54.82 19.58
C ALA A 454 12.54 -53.82 19.44
N PHE A 455 12.86 -52.54 19.57
CA PHE A 455 11.91 -51.44 19.47
C PHE A 455 12.09 -50.71 18.13
N ASP A 456 11.01 -50.62 17.36
CA ASP A 456 10.94 -49.99 16.04
C ASP A 456 9.90 -48.88 16.03
N ALA A 457 9.97 -48.01 15.01
CA ALA A 457 9.04 -46.89 14.84
C ALA A 457 8.91 -46.03 16.11
N ILE A 458 10.03 -45.83 16.82
CA ILE A 458 10.06 -45.04 18.05
C ILE A 458 9.79 -43.58 17.71
N ALA A 459 8.77 -43.01 18.34
CA ALA A 459 8.45 -41.60 18.20
C ALA A 459 8.24 -40.95 19.56
N PHE A 460 8.80 -39.76 19.71
CA PHE A 460 8.67 -38.88 20.85
C PHE A 460 7.78 -37.70 20.44
N ASP A 461 6.68 -37.50 21.17
CA ASP A 461 5.68 -36.47 20.87
C ASP A 461 5.46 -35.54 22.07
N ALA A 462 5.75 -34.26 21.85
CA ALA A 462 5.55 -33.13 22.76
C ALA A 462 4.78 -31.98 22.08
N GLU A 463 3.97 -32.29 21.05
CA GLU A 463 3.11 -31.33 20.34
C GLU A 463 2.02 -30.72 21.25
N LEU A 464 1.36 -29.68 20.73
CA LEU A 464 0.37 -28.86 21.44
C LEU A 464 -1.08 -29.10 21.02
#